data_AF-A0A0V0V401-F1
#
_entry.id   AF-A0A0V0V401-F1
#
_cell.length_a   1.000
_cell.length_b   1.000
_cell.length_c   1.000
_cell.angle_alpha   90.00
_cell.angle_beta   90.00
_cell.angle_gamma   90.00
#
_symmetry.space_group_name_H-M   'P 1'
#
loop_
_entity.id
_entity.type
_entity.pdbx_description
1 polymer ?
#
loop_
_entity_poly.entity_id
_entity_poly.type
_entity_poly.pdbx_seq_one_letter_code
_entity_poly.pdbx_strand_id
1 'polypeptide(L)'
;MNDILVNWLLFAAAIATLCVSIVTKYSTYCAALNERPCGTQVGVASRTSRNLITSLLGVVVRFRCGRIAVNADVKEMFSLVAVAPADSDMLAFLWTSSVDREPDVYVNQRHVFGATCSPAVANFALREAVKRKDAATAQIANEAFYMDDLYWSDDNEDVVIERSQELKTAFREACFELSNWVSNSRNVIETWPMEERAFVVKELAGMGNSQLPKVKAVGVAWDCEQDSLTFACRRQGEKAKILSEVLSILTSVFDPLGIVGPCVLKEEWEARWQQWAGDVKVVATVSIPRWYGIDRGKPSTMHVFVDAATVGYGSVAYLAQGMTTAFVAAKSRVVNPLKTTTVPRLELQAFIVGVRLADTLLKELENRLVIGRVVFWSDSLDRHVEVRYVPSKENPADLISRGMDATGLIKRFDFWTTGPKFLKKEEEWPETKVKPPDNDLELRPKALAFLVGSNSADADKCSTVAEFLKQRLGKDTLNCEDFDREEKKIIKEAQMGDLRAEISACNKASGRSHIPRSGALQRKQIFLDETGSLGLLRS
;
A
#
# COMPACT_ATOMS: atom_id res chain seq x y z
N MET A 1 5.17 47.17 23.91
CA MET A 1 5.20 45.70 24.15
C MET A 1 4.15 44.95 23.32
N ASN A 2 3.00 45.54 22.97
CA ASN A 2 2.00 44.87 22.12
C ASN A 2 2.26 44.95 20.60
N ASP A 3 3.01 45.93 20.09
CA ASP A 3 3.26 46.06 18.64
C ASP A 3 4.33 45.10 18.08
N ILE A 4 5.20 44.53 18.91
CA ILE A 4 6.23 43.56 18.50
C ILE A 4 5.63 42.16 18.32
N LEU A 5 4.65 41.79 19.16
CA LEU A 5 3.92 40.52 19.06
C LEU A 5 2.95 40.51 17.87
N VAL A 6 2.32 41.65 17.58
CA VAL A 6 1.44 41.80 16.40
C VAL A 6 2.24 41.77 15.10
N ASN A 7 3.44 42.37 15.07
CA ASN A 7 4.34 42.25 13.92
C ASN A 7 4.92 40.83 13.74
N TRP A 8 5.19 40.08 14.83
CA TRP A 8 5.61 38.67 14.73
C TRP A 8 4.48 37.74 14.24
N LEU A 9 3.23 37.98 14.68
CA LEU A 9 2.07 37.23 14.21
C LEU A 9 1.71 37.56 12.75
N LEU A 10 1.87 38.82 12.33
CA LEU A 10 1.73 39.22 10.92
C LEU A 10 2.88 38.69 10.05
N PHE A 11 4.10 38.56 10.58
CA PHE A 11 5.25 37.96 9.89
C PHE A 11 5.09 36.43 9.74
N ALA A 12 4.60 35.74 10.78
CA ALA A 12 4.29 34.30 10.72
C ALA A 12 3.09 33.98 9.82
N ALA A 13 2.06 34.84 9.81
CA ALA A 13 0.92 34.72 8.90
C ALA A 13 1.30 35.06 7.45
N ALA A 14 2.20 36.02 7.23
CA ALA A 14 2.76 36.32 5.93
C ALA A 14 3.60 35.14 5.41
N ILE A 15 4.43 34.48 6.23
CA ILE A 15 5.21 33.29 5.85
C ILE A 15 4.30 32.09 5.55
N ALA A 16 3.24 31.86 6.33
CA ALA A 16 2.30 30.77 6.08
C ALA A 16 1.49 30.98 4.78
N THR A 17 1.12 32.23 4.48
CA THR A 17 0.41 32.59 3.24
C THR A 17 1.36 32.62 2.03
N LEU A 18 2.63 32.99 2.25
CA LEU A 18 3.71 32.85 1.26
C LEU A 18 4.00 31.38 0.97
N CYS A 19 4.00 30.47 1.95
CA CYS A 19 4.22 29.04 1.73
C CYS A 19 3.15 28.40 0.83
N VAL A 20 1.88 28.78 0.97
CA VAL A 20 0.80 28.27 0.10
C VAL A 20 0.85 28.91 -1.30
N SER A 21 1.16 30.21 -1.40
CA SER A 21 1.38 30.87 -2.70
C SER A 21 2.66 30.46 -3.40
N ILE A 22 3.74 30.12 -2.66
CA ILE A 22 5.03 29.64 -3.18
C ILE A 22 4.88 28.20 -3.64
N VAL A 23 4.20 27.30 -2.92
CA VAL A 23 3.97 25.93 -3.40
C VAL A 23 3.16 25.92 -4.70
N THR A 24 2.21 26.85 -4.86
CA THR A 24 1.40 26.96 -6.09
C THR A 24 2.10 27.75 -7.20
N LYS A 25 2.82 28.84 -6.89
CA LYS A 25 3.60 29.61 -7.89
C LYS A 25 4.91 28.94 -8.30
N TYR A 26 5.63 28.22 -7.43
CA TYR A 26 6.80 27.41 -7.82
C TYR A 26 6.37 26.19 -8.64
N SER A 27 5.24 25.54 -8.31
CA SER A 27 4.72 24.45 -9.16
C SER A 27 4.33 24.96 -10.56
N THR A 28 3.72 26.15 -10.64
CA THR A 28 3.33 26.77 -11.92
C THR A 28 4.52 27.40 -12.67
N TYR A 29 5.53 27.94 -11.98
CA TYR A 29 6.76 28.47 -12.57
C TYR A 29 7.69 27.35 -13.05
N CYS A 30 7.79 26.25 -12.31
CA CYS A 30 8.47 25.03 -12.77
C CYS A 30 7.73 24.33 -13.91
N ALA A 31 6.40 24.44 -14.00
CA ALA A 31 5.64 23.94 -15.14
C ALA A 31 5.75 24.86 -16.38
N ALA A 32 5.84 26.18 -16.20
CA ALA A 32 5.99 27.14 -17.30
C ALA A 32 7.42 27.20 -17.88
N LEU A 33 8.43 26.72 -17.15
CA LEU A 33 9.80 26.55 -17.63
C LEU A 33 10.01 25.28 -18.48
N ASN A 34 9.00 24.42 -18.63
CA ASN A 34 9.10 23.18 -19.42
C ASN A 34 8.94 23.37 -20.94
N GLU A 35 8.67 24.58 -21.45
CA GLU A 35 8.38 24.81 -22.88
C GLU A 35 9.38 25.70 -23.64
N ARG A 36 10.65 25.83 -23.21
CA ARG A 36 11.69 26.47 -24.04
C ARG A 36 12.99 25.66 -24.13
N PRO A 37 13.53 25.42 -25.34
CA PRO A 37 14.71 24.60 -25.54
C PRO A 37 15.98 25.44 -25.41
N CYS A 38 16.48 25.65 -24.19
CA CYS A 38 17.90 25.95 -23.94
C CYS A 38 18.18 26.03 -22.42
N GLY A 39 19.18 25.29 -21.93
CA GLY A 39 19.80 25.54 -20.61
C GLY A 39 19.55 24.44 -19.57
N THR A 40 20.63 23.75 -19.22
CA THR A 40 20.75 22.58 -18.34
C THR A 40 20.15 22.78 -16.93
N GLN A 41 19.38 21.78 -16.49
CA GLN A 41 18.48 21.76 -15.33
C GLN A 41 19.17 21.53 -13.96
N VAL A 42 18.78 22.27 -12.91
CA VAL A 42 19.18 22.00 -11.51
C VAL A 42 18.30 20.91 -10.85
N GLY A 43 17.13 20.60 -11.42
CA GLY A 43 16.23 19.54 -10.94
C GLY A 43 16.53 18.12 -11.43
N VAL A 44 17.45 17.94 -12.39
CA VAL A 44 17.72 16.64 -13.05
C VAL A 44 19.19 16.20 -12.87
N ALA A 45 20.03 17.00 -12.22
CA ALA A 45 21.44 16.67 -11.97
C ALA A 45 21.75 16.16 -10.54
N SER A 46 20.74 16.01 -9.67
CA SER A 46 20.93 15.26 -8.42
C SER A 46 20.70 13.78 -8.71
N ARG A 47 21.77 12.97 -8.75
CA ARG A 47 21.66 11.51 -8.73
C ARG A 47 20.73 11.16 -7.58
N THR A 48 19.53 10.70 -7.88
CA THR A 48 18.47 10.35 -6.94
C THR A 48 19.10 9.57 -5.78
N SER A 49 19.27 10.23 -4.64
CA SER A 49 19.78 9.58 -3.45
C SER A 49 18.81 8.46 -3.08
N ARG A 50 19.34 7.31 -2.62
CA ARG A 50 18.49 6.21 -2.15
C ARG A 50 17.46 6.79 -1.16
N ASN A 51 16.18 6.46 -1.33
CA ASN A 51 15.16 6.92 -0.41
C ASN A 51 15.42 6.28 0.97
N LEU A 52 16.00 7.05 1.89
CA LEU A 52 16.32 6.61 3.24
C LEU A 52 15.15 6.78 4.22
N ILE A 53 14.04 7.35 3.76
CA ILE A 53 12.85 7.56 4.57
C ILE A 53 12.23 6.20 4.88
N THR A 54 11.92 5.97 6.16
CA THR A 54 11.21 4.79 6.64
C THR A 54 9.78 4.75 6.07
N SER A 55 9.29 3.53 5.84
CA SER A 55 7.88 3.31 5.51
C SER A 55 7.01 3.78 6.67
N LEU A 56 6.15 4.79 6.43
CA LEU A 56 5.21 5.27 7.45
C LEU A 56 4.28 4.15 7.93
N LEU A 57 3.76 3.36 6.99
CA LEU A 57 2.97 2.16 7.32
C LEU A 57 3.75 1.24 8.26
N GLY A 58 5.03 1.00 7.95
CA GLY A 58 5.91 0.17 8.77
C GLY A 58 6.09 0.73 10.18
N VAL A 59 6.36 2.03 10.30
CA VAL A 59 6.53 2.71 11.59
C VAL A 59 5.27 2.55 12.45
N VAL A 60 4.09 2.81 11.89
CA VAL A 60 2.82 2.68 12.62
C VAL A 60 2.53 1.22 12.98
N VAL A 61 2.75 0.26 12.07
CA VAL A 61 2.54 -1.17 12.34
C VAL A 61 3.46 -1.68 13.47
N ARG A 62 4.75 -1.30 13.45
CA ARG A 62 5.69 -1.63 14.53
C ARG A 62 5.31 -0.98 15.85
N PHE A 63 4.92 0.29 15.80
CA PHE A 63 4.53 1.06 16.97
C PHE A 63 3.38 0.40 17.74
N ARG A 64 2.54 -0.39 17.07
CA ARG A 64 1.40 -1.13 17.65
C ARG A 64 1.76 -2.48 18.30
N CYS A 65 3.01 -2.92 18.24
CA CYS A 65 3.43 -4.25 18.71
C CYS A 65 3.53 -4.36 20.24
N GLY A 66 4.21 -3.42 20.91
CA GLY A 66 4.43 -3.48 22.36
C GLY A 66 3.30 -2.85 23.17
N ARG A 67 3.11 -3.24 24.43
CA ARG A 67 2.09 -2.65 25.33
C ARG A 67 2.38 -1.20 25.74
N ILE A 68 3.64 -0.88 25.99
CA ILE A 68 4.13 0.42 26.46
C ILE A 68 4.73 1.15 25.27
N ALA A 69 4.18 2.30 24.93
CA ALA A 69 4.55 3.07 23.76
C ALA A 69 5.14 4.41 24.16
N VAL A 70 6.06 4.92 23.34
CA VAL A 70 6.67 6.24 23.50
C VAL A 70 6.69 6.97 22.16
N ASN A 71 6.51 8.29 22.24
CA ASN A 71 6.71 9.21 21.15
C ASN A 71 7.58 10.38 21.62
N ALA A 72 8.42 10.88 20.71
CA ALA A 72 9.30 12.03 20.92
C ALA A 72 9.58 12.67 19.55
N ASP A 73 10.07 13.90 19.55
CA ASP A 73 10.55 14.58 18.34
C ASP A 73 12.05 14.89 18.42
N VAL A 74 12.67 15.06 17.25
CA VAL A 74 13.98 15.70 17.13
C VAL A 74 13.78 17.20 16.93
N LYS A 75 14.20 17.97 17.93
CA LYS A 75 14.08 19.44 17.91
C LYS A 75 14.87 20.03 16.75
N GLU A 76 14.19 20.80 15.89
CA GLU A 76 14.78 21.53 14.76
C GLU A 76 15.71 20.68 13.88
N MET A 77 15.33 19.41 13.64
CA MET A 77 16.16 18.37 13.01
C MET A 77 16.97 18.86 11.79
N PHE A 78 16.34 19.59 10.86
CA PHE A 78 17.01 20.05 9.63
C PHE A 78 18.07 21.12 9.89
N SER A 79 17.81 22.05 10.82
CA SER A 79 18.72 23.12 11.19
C SER A 79 20.01 22.60 11.84
N LEU A 80 20.00 21.36 12.36
CA LEU A 80 21.17 20.73 12.97
C LEU A 80 22.13 20.13 11.94
N VAL A 81 21.70 19.96 10.68
CA VAL A 81 22.51 19.29 9.64
C VAL A 81 23.14 20.33 8.72
N ALA A 82 24.47 20.31 8.66
CA ALA A 82 25.26 21.16 7.78
C ALA A 82 25.05 20.83 6.30
N VAL A 83 24.93 21.87 5.48
CA VAL A 83 24.96 21.74 4.01
C VAL A 83 26.42 21.79 3.58
N ALA A 84 26.79 20.93 2.63
CA ALA A 84 28.15 20.94 2.08
C ALA A 84 28.43 22.30 1.43
N PRO A 85 29.62 22.91 1.62
CA PRO A 85 29.94 24.21 1.02
C PRO A 85 29.81 24.25 -0.51
N ALA A 86 29.97 23.10 -1.18
CA ALA A 86 29.79 23.00 -2.63
C ALA A 86 28.33 23.14 -3.08
N ASP A 87 27.37 22.88 -2.18
CA ASP A 87 25.94 22.86 -2.46
C ASP A 87 25.20 24.04 -1.80
N SER A 88 25.86 24.85 -0.97
CA SER A 88 25.21 25.90 -0.17
C SER A 88 24.51 26.94 -1.04
N ASP A 89 25.09 27.30 -2.19
CA ASP A 89 24.55 28.32 -3.09
C ASP A 89 23.16 27.94 -3.63
N MET A 90 22.84 26.64 -3.67
CA MET A 90 21.52 26.14 -4.07
C MET A 90 20.41 26.48 -3.05
N LEU A 91 20.77 26.86 -1.83
CA LEU A 91 19.86 27.28 -0.77
C LEU A 91 19.92 28.79 -0.50
N ALA A 92 20.43 29.57 -1.46
CA ALA A 92 20.42 31.02 -1.42
C ALA A 92 18.99 31.57 -1.54
N PHE A 93 18.69 32.63 -0.80
CA PHE A 93 17.44 33.37 -0.89
C PHE A 93 17.67 34.87 -0.83
N LEU A 94 16.77 35.61 -1.45
CA LEU A 94 16.75 37.06 -1.45
C LEU A 94 15.90 37.57 -0.29
N TRP A 95 16.39 38.55 0.45
CA TRP A 95 15.65 39.21 1.51
C TRP A 95 15.77 40.73 1.39
N THR A 96 14.67 41.43 1.54
CA THR A 96 14.67 42.89 1.61
C THR A 96 13.70 43.38 2.67
N SER A 97 14.06 44.48 3.35
CA SER A 97 13.19 45.19 4.28
C SER A 97 12.26 46.20 3.59
N SER A 98 12.46 46.47 2.29
CA SER A 98 11.64 47.40 1.50
C SER A 98 11.62 47.03 0.02
N VAL A 99 10.51 47.32 -0.66
CA VAL A 99 10.34 47.07 -2.10
C VAL A 99 11.21 48.00 -2.96
N ASP A 100 11.62 49.14 -2.40
CA ASP A 100 12.38 50.18 -3.10
C ASP A 100 13.91 50.00 -3.00
N ARG A 101 14.37 48.90 -2.39
CA ARG A 101 15.79 48.59 -2.19
C ARG A 101 16.13 47.28 -2.88
N GLU A 102 17.34 47.18 -3.44
CA GLU A 102 17.88 45.90 -3.89
C GLU A 102 17.95 44.89 -2.73
N PRO A 103 17.50 43.65 -2.96
CA PRO A 103 17.49 42.63 -1.91
C PRO A 103 18.90 42.14 -1.59
N ASP A 104 19.14 41.88 -0.31
CA ASP A 104 20.32 41.19 0.19
C ASP A 104 20.23 39.69 -0.16
N VAL A 105 21.35 39.06 -0.49
CA VAL A 105 21.45 37.61 -0.75
C VAL A 105 21.93 36.92 0.52
N TYR A 106 21.13 36.00 1.04
CA TYR A 106 21.49 35.14 2.18
C TYR A 106 21.61 33.70 1.71
N VAL A 107 22.52 32.93 2.31
CA VAL A 107 22.75 31.52 1.99
C VAL A 107 22.56 30.67 3.24
N ASN A 108 21.67 29.69 3.18
CA ASN A 108 21.49 28.76 4.29
C ASN A 108 22.68 27.80 4.40
N GLN A 109 23.33 27.78 5.56
CA GLN A 109 24.44 26.86 5.87
C GLN A 109 23.96 25.51 6.45
N ARG A 110 22.64 25.39 6.65
CA ARG A 110 21.96 24.25 7.25
C ARG A 110 20.79 23.84 6.37
N HIS A 111 20.40 22.58 6.48
CA HIS A 111 19.26 22.08 5.73
C HIS A 111 17.98 22.81 6.16
N VAL A 112 17.12 23.11 5.19
CA VAL A 112 15.89 23.88 5.39
C VAL A 112 14.65 23.03 5.15
N PHE A 113 13.53 23.46 5.74
CA PHE A 113 12.20 22.95 5.41
C PHE A 113 11.85 23.28 3.95
N GLY A 114 11.13 22.37 3.29
CA GLY A 114 10.65 22.54 1.91
C GLY A 114 11.65 22.13 0.82
N ALA A 115 12.94 21.98 1.15
CA ALA A 115 13.91 21.37 0.23
C ALA A 115 13.70 19.85 0.17
N THR A 116 13.55 19.32 -1.05
CA THR A 116 13.23 17.90 -1.29
C THR A 116 14.30 16.94 -0.79
N CYS A 117 15.56 17.38 -0.73
CA CYS A 117 16.69 16.58 -0.25
C CYS A 117 16.83 16.57 1.28
N SER A 118 16.35 17.61 1.99
CA SER A 118 16.57 17.77 3.43
C SER A 118 16.11 16.58 4.27
N PRO A 119 14.91 15.99 4.07
CA PRO A 119 14.48 14.84 4.85
C PRO A 119 15.42 13.63 4.71
N ALA A 120 15.89 13.34 3.49
CA ALA A 120 16.76 12.20 3.25
C ALA A 120 18.14 12.39 3.90
N VAL A 121 18.72 13.60 3.80
CA VAL A 121 20.03 13.91 4.40
C VAL A 121 19.94 13.92 5.93
N ALA A 122 18.87 14.50 6.49
CA ALA A 122 18.66 14.51 7.93
C ALA A 122 18.47 13.10 8.51
N ASN A 123 17.67 12.25 7.85
CA ASN A 123 17.54 10.84 8.25
C ASN A 123 18.87 10.10 8.15
N PHE A 124 19.70 10.38 7.15
CA PHE A 124 21.04 9.80 7.06
C PHE A 124 21.91 10.19 8.26
N ALA A 125 21.97 11.49 8.59
CA ALA A 125 22.72 11.98 9.75
C ALA A 125 22.24 11.37 11.07
N LEU A 126 20.91 11.26 11.24
CA LEU A 126 20.27 10.62 12.38
C LEU A 126 20.69 9.14 12.53
N ARG A 127 20.74 8.39 11.42
CA ARG A 127 21.17 6.98 11.44
C ARG A 127 22.67 6.83 11.67
N GLU A 128 23.50 7.71 11.11
CA GLU A 128 24.93 7.68 11.37
C GLU A 128 25.26 7.99 12.84
N ALA A 129 24.46 8.82 13.52
CA ALA A 129 24.61 9.12 14.95
C ALA A 129 24.59 7.87 15.85
N VAL A 130 23.76 6.89 15.51
CA VAL A 130 23.57 5.66 16.29
C VAL A 130 24.36 4.47 15.75
N LYS A 131 25.03 4.60 14.61
CA LYS A 131 25.67 3.48 13.89
C LYS A 131 26.76 2.77 14.70
N ARG A 132 27.42 3.49 15.62
CA ARG A 132 28.46 2.95 16.51
C ARG A 132 27.94 2.62 17.92
N LYS A 133 26.64 2.71 18.14
CA LYS A 133 25.98 2.36 19.40
C LYS A 133 25.64 0.86 19.39
N ASP A 134 25.09 0.39 20.50
CA ASP A 134 24.65 -1.00 20.60
C ASP A 134 23.57 -1.33 19.55
N ALA A 135 23.46 -2.60 19.20
CA ALA A 135 22.62 -3.05 18.10
C ALA A 135 21.13 -2.72 18.32
N ALA A 136 20.64 -2.77 19.56
CA ALA A 136 19.23 -2.51 19.86
C ALA A 136 18.89 -1.02 19.73
N THR A 137 19.71 -0.12 20.27
CA THR A 137 19.54 1.34 20.09
C THR A 137 19.61 1.73 18.61
N ALA A 138 20.60 1.19 17.89
CA ALA A 138 20.73 1.43 16.46
C ALA A 138 19.50 0.92 15.69
N GLN A 139 18.96 -0.25 16.03
CA GLN A 139 17.76 -0.79 15.42
C GLN A 139 16.55 0.13 15.65
N ILE A 140 16.31 0.58 16.88
CA ILE A 140 15.21 1.49 17.20
C ILE A 140 15.33 2.76 16.34
N ALA A 141 16.49 3.40 16.32
CA ALA A 141 16.67 4.64 15.55
C ALA A 141 16.56 4.44 14.02
N ASN A 142 16.89 3.26 13.49
CA ASN A 142 16.74 2.97 12.07
C ASN A 142 15.28 2.73 11.64
N GLU A 143 14.45 2.19 12.54
CA GLU A 143 13.12 1.67 12.21
C GLU A 143 11.96 2.46 12.81
N ALA A 144 12.18 3.20 13.90
CA ALA A 144 11.13 3.85 14.68
C ALA A 144 10.95 5.33 14.35
N PHE A 145 11.91 5.97 13.68
CA PHE A 145 11.75 7.35 13.22
C PHE A 145 10.97 7.41 11.92
N TYR A 146 10.04 8.35 11.82
CA TYR A 146 9.51 8.86 10.56
C TYR A 146 9.81 10.36 10.49
N MET A 147 10.78 10.72 9.64
CA MET A 147 11.34 12.08 9.63
C MET A 147 11.89 12.48 11.01
N ASP A 148 11.29 13.46 11.66
CA ASP A 148 11.65 14.02 12.96
C ASP A 148 10.96 13.32 14.14
N ASP A 149 9.88 12.57 13.90
CA ASP A 149 9.12 11.92 14.95
C ASP A 149 9.60 10.48 15.23
N LEU A 150 9.81 10.15 16.50
CA LEU A 150 10.06 8.81 17.01
C LEU A 150 8.74 8.13 17.40
N TYR A 151 8.50 6.90 16.94
CA TYR A 151 7.40 6.03 17.40
C TYR A 151 7.92 4.66 17.76
N TRP A 152 7.99 4.36 19.05
CA TRP A 152 8.51 3.09 19.53
C TRP A 152 7.64 2.48 20.62
N SER A 153 7.65 1.16 20.74
CA SER A 153 6.95 0.45 21.81
C SER A 153 7.66 -0.85 22.19
N ASP A 154 7.48 -1.24 23.45
CA ASP A 154 7.90 -2.52 24.01
C ASP A 154 6.89 -3.00 25.07
N ASP A 155 7.06 -4.20 25.63
CA ASP A 155 6.14 -4.75 26.63
C ASP A 155 6.55 -4.41 28.07
N ASN A 156 7.83 -4.10 28.30
CA ASN A 156 8.36 -3.81 29.63
C ASN A 156 8.69 -2.32 29.81
N GLU A 157 8.11 -1.71 30.85
CA GLU A 157 8.37 -0.31 31.21
C GLU A 157 9.85 -0.04 31.51
N ASP A 158 10.54 -0.96 32.18
CA ASP A 158 11.96 -0.80 32.54
C ASP A 158 12.84 -0.73 31.28
N VAL A 159 12.56 -1.60 30.30
CA VAL A 159 13.24 -1.59 29.00
C VAL A 159 12.95 -0.29 28.26
N VAL A 160 11.71 0.18 28.30
CA VAL A 160 11.35 1.47 27.68
C VAL A 160 12.13 2.62 28.33
N ILE A 161 12.24 2.65 29.66
CA ILE A 161 12.96 3.69 30.40
C ILE A 161 14.45 3.67 30.05
N GLU A 162 15.09 2.50 30.13
CA GLU A 162 16.52 2.30 29.83
C GLU A 162 16.82 2.74 28.39
N ARG A 163 16.10 2.20 27.40
CA ARG A 163 16.31 2.53 25.99
C ARG A 163 16.01 3.99 25.65
N SER A 164 15.02 4.61 26.32
CA SER A 164 14.79 6.05 26.14
C SER A 164 15.99 6.87 26.59
N GLN A 165 16.66 6.49 27.68
CA GLN A 165 17.86 7.18 28.17
C GLN A 165 19.08 6.94 27.27
N GLU A 166 19.26 5.73 26.78
CA GLU A 166 20.33 5.39 25.82
C GLU A 166 20.17 6.17 24.51
N LEU A 167 18.96 6.24 23.96
CA LEU A 167 18.65 7.05 22.79
C LEU A 167 18.98 8.53 23.05
N LYS A 168 18.49 9.11 24.16
CA LYS A 168 18.82 10.51 24.52
C LYS A 168 20.33 10.75 24.54
N THR A 169 21.09 9.84 25.16
CA THR A 169 22.54 9.97 25.27
C THR A 169 23.20 9.88 23.90
N ALA A 170 22.84 8.86 23.10
CA ALA A 170 23.37 8.65 21.76
C ALA A 170 23.11 9.84 20.83
N PHE A 171 21.90 10.39 20.87
CA PHE A 171 21.53 11.54 20.06
C PHE A 171 22.22 12.83 20.50
N ARG A 172 22.34 13.07 21.82
CA ARG A 172 23.05 14.25 22.36
C ARG A 172 24.52 14.27 21.96
N GLU A 173 25.19 13.13 21.96
CA GLU A 173 26.59 13.02 21.49
C GLU A 173 26.75 13.42 20.02
N ALA A 174 25.70 13.24 19.21
CA ALA A 174 25.65 13.66 17.82
C ALA A 174 24.99 15.04 17.62
N CYS A 175 24.85 15.83 18.69
CA CYS A 175 24.24 17.16 18.71
C CYS A 175 22.75 17.20 18.32
N PHE A 176 22.06 16.06 18.38
CA PHE A 176 20.60 15.98 18.26
C PHE A 176 19.95 16.02 19.64
N GLU A 177 18.86 16.76 19.76
CA GLU A 177 18.09 16.88 21.01
C GLU A 177 16.71 16.25 20.81
N LEU A 178 16.44 15.16 21.55
CA LEU A 178 15.11 14.54 21.59
C LEU A 178 14.23 15.23 22.61
N SER A 179 13.05 15.70 22.19
CA SER A 179 12.13 16.51 22.98
C SER A 179 10.67 16.05 22.84
N ASN A 180 9.77 16.77 23.51
CA ASN A 180 8.34 16.48 23.68
C ASN A 180 7.98 15.00 23.90
N TRP A 181 8.67 14.37 24.84
CA TRP A 181 8.43 12.97 25.19
C TRP A 181 7.02 12.76 25.74
N VAL A 182 6.40 11.66 25.32
CA VAL A 182 5.08 11.22 25.76
C VAL A 182 4.98 9.70 25.72
N SER A 183 4.15 9.13 26.60
CA SER A 183 3.89 7.69 26.70
C SER A 183 2.44 7.42 27.12
N ASN A 184 1.97 6.19 26.94
CA ASN A 184 0.76 5.70 27.60
C ASN A 184 1.01 5.20 29.04
N SER A 185 2.26 5.13 29.50
CA SER A 185 2.61 4.78 30.88
C SER A 185 3.04 5.99 31.70
N ARG A 186 2.40 6.17 32.85
CA ARG A 186 2.72 7.23 33.82
C ARG A 186 4.09 7.01 34.46
N ASN A 187 4.39 5.75 34.81
CA ASN A 187 5.69 5.37 35.38
C ASN A 187 6.83 5.80 34.45
N VAL A 188 6.68 5.55 33.15
CA VAL A 188 7.66 5.97 32.14
C VAL A 188 7.75 7.49 32.05
N ILE A 189 6.62 8.21 32.00
CA ILE A 189 6.61 9.69 31.93
C ILE A 189 7.31 10.33 33.14
N GLU A 190 7.10 9.78 34.33
CA GLU A 190 7.65 10.29 35.57
C GLU A 190 9.19 10.27 35.59
N THR A 191 9.81 9.37 34.83
CA THR A 191 11.28 9.30 34.70
C THR A 191 11.91 10.44 33.91
N TRP A 192 11.12 11.19 33.12
CA TRP A 192 11.65 12.28 32.29
C TRP A 192 11.55 13.64 32.99
N PRO A 193 12.56 14.52 32.85
CA PRO A 193 12.50 15.90 33.32
C PRO A 193 11.27 16.63 32.77
N MET A 194 10.70 17.54 33.56
CA MET A 194 9.47 18.24 33.19
C MET A 194 9.64 18.97 31.87
N GLU A 195 10.81 19.58 31.62
CA GLU A 195 11.17 20.36 30.44
C GLU A 195 11.16 19.54 29.14
N GLU A 196 11.47 18.26 29.23
CA GLU A 196 11.56 17.33 28.09
C GLU A 196 10.22 16.70 27.73
N ARG A 197 9.21 16.80 28.62
CA ARG A 197 7.85 16.28 28.37
C ARG A 197 7.11 17.16 27.36
N ALA A 198 6.18 16.55 26.62
CA ALA A 198 5.30 17.30 25.72
C ALA A 198 4.54 18.41 26.47
N PHE A 199 4.35 19.57 25.84
CA PHE A 199 3.69 20.73 26.45
C PHE A 199 2.33 20.40 27.09
N VAL A 200 1.52 19.59 26.42
CA VAL A 200 0.19 19.18 26.91
C VAL A 200 0.29 18.35 28.20
N VAL A 201 1.34 17.52 28.34
CA VAL A 201 1.60 16.77 29.59
C VAL A 201 1.95 17.73 30.72
N LYS A 202 2.73 18.79 30.43
CA LYS A 202 3.11 19.81 31.41
C LYS A 202 1.89 20.57 31.93
N GLU A 203 0.99 20.99 31.05
CA GLU A 203 -0.24 21.71 31.41
C GLU A 203 -1.18 20.85 32.24
N LEU A 204 -1.42 19.59 31.83
CA LEU A 204 -2.33 18.68 32.54
C LEU A 204 -1.85 18.42 33.97
N ALA A 205 -0.55 18.15 34.14
CA ALA A 205 0.05 17.98 35.46
C ALA A 205 -0.03 19.27 36.32
N GLY A 206 0.18 20.44 35.72
CA GLY A 206 0.07 21.74 36.40
C GLY A 206 -1.36 22.11 36.83
N MET A 207 -2.37 21.58 36.14
CA MET A 207 -3.79 21.77 36.45
C MET A 207 -4.36 20.74 37.45
N GLY A 208 -3.54 19.82 37.98
CA GLY A 208 -4.00 18.71 38.81
C GLY A 208 -4.88 17.71 38.06
N ASN A 209 -4.91 17.78 36.72
CA ASN A 209 -5.64 16.86 35.88
C ASN A 209 -4.74 15.66 35.57
N SER A 210 -5.17 14.48 35.97
CA SER A 210 -4.40 13.27 35.73
C SER A 210 -4.52 12.77 34.28
N GLN A 211 -5.43 13.24 33.44
CA GLN A 211 -5.57 12.68 32.08
C GLN A 211 -4.29 12.82 31.23
N LEU A 212 -3.96 11.80 30.45
CA LEU A 212 -2.88 11.81 29.46
C LEU A 212 -3.33 12.47 28.14
N PRO A 213 -2.41 13.05 27.36
CA PRO A 213 -2.76 13.85 26.19
C PRO A 213 -3.13 13.02 24.96
N LYS A 214 -3.75 13.71 23.99
CA LYS A 214 -3.82 13.27 22.60
C LYS A 214 -2.67 13.91 21.83
N VAL A 215 -1.84 13.09 21.20
CA VAL A 215 -0.64 13.52 20.47
C VAL A 215 -0.84 13.26 18.98
N LYS A 216 -0.39 14.18 18.14
CA LYS A 216 -0.41 13.96 16.70
C LYS A 216 0.64 12.89 16.37
N ALA A 217 0.22 11.82 15.72
CA ALA A 217 1.06 10.68 15.36
C ALA A 217 1.05 10.50 13.84
N VAL A 218 2.00 11.12 13.12
CA VAL A 218 2.09 11.18 11.64
C VAL A 218 0.84 10.68 10.88
N GLY A 219 -0.09 11.60 10.66
CA GLY A 219 -1.31 11.37 9.90
C GLY A 219 -2.48 10.77 10.69
N VAL A 220 -2.20 9.97 11.72
CA VAL A 220 -3.16 9.62 12.78
C VAL A 220 -2.91 10.46 14.04
N ALA A 221 -3.73 10.31 15.06
CA ALA A 221 -3.54 10.87 16.39
C ALA A 221 -3.57 9.73 17.40
N TRP A 222 -2.74 9.81 18.42
CA TRP A 222 -2.66 8.80 19.47
C TRP A 222 -3.19 9.38 20.77
N ASP A 223 -4.26 8.79 21.28
CA ASP A 223 -4.78 9.03 22.63
C ASP A 223 -3.98 8.16 23.61
N CYS A 224 -3.13 8.80 24.41
CA CYS A 224 -2.22 8.11 25.33
C CYS A 224 -2.95 7.54 26.55
N GLU A 225 -4.10 8.13 26.95
CA GLU A 225 -4.88 7.64 28.10
C GLU A 225 -5.62 6.36 27.74
N GLN A 226 -6.26 6.34 26.58
CA GLN A 226 -7.03 5.17 26.10
C GLN A 226 -6.18 4.18 25.30
N ASP A 227 -4.92 4.51 25.03
CA ASP A 227 -4.01 3.81 24.13
C ASP A 227 -4.64 3.46 22.77
N SER A 228 -5.21 4.46 22.11
CA SER A 228 -5.94 4.30 20.85
C SER A 228 -5.47 5.24 19.74
N LEU A 229 -5.51 4.78 18.50
CA LEU A 229 -5.25 5.58 17.30
C LEU A 229 -6.57 6.14 16.75
N THR A 230 -6.61 7.44 16.50
CA THR A 230 -7.74 8.21 15.99
C THR A 230 -7.28 9.21 14.91
N PHE A 231 -8.15 10.12 14.47
CA PHE A 231 -7.85 11.10 13.42
C PHE A 231 -7.90 12.54 13.95
N ALA A 232 -6.81 13.29 13.79
CA ALA A 232 -6.78 14.72 14.09
C ALA A 232 -7.40 15.54 12.95
N CYS A 233 -8.72 15.44 12.77
CA CYS A 233 -9.44 16.22 11.78
C CYS A 233 -9.50 17.69 12.24
N ARG A 234 -8.64 18.58 11.68
CA ARG A 234 -8.59 20.01 12.06
C ARG A 234 -9.73 20.85 11.46
N ARG A 235 -10.30 20.42 10.34
CA ARG A 235 -11.32 21.16 9.56
C ARG A 235 -12.73 20.61 9.74
N GLN A 236 -13.08 20.24 10.97
CA GLN A 236 -14.37 19.61 11.27
C GLN A 236 -15.53 20.58 11.06
N GLY A 237 -16.48 20.20 10.19
CA GLY A 237 -17.72 20.98 9.99
C GLY A 237 -17.62 22.18 9.09
N GLU A 238 -16.49 22.36 8.42
CA GLU A 238 -16.37 23.33 7.35
C GLU A 238 -17.22 22.88 6.15
N LYS A 239 -18.04 23.79 5.62
CA LYS A 239 -18.71 23.58 4.34
C LYS A 239 -17.75 24.00 3.26
N ALA A 240 -17.26 23.07 2.46
CA ALA A 240 -16.55 23.39 1.24
C ALA A 240 -17.52 24.00 0.22
N LYS A 241 -17.06 25.00 -0.53
CA LYS A 241 -17.77 25.62 -1.66
C LYS A 241 -17.10 25.33 -3.01
N ILE A 242 -15.82 24.94 -3.00
CA ILE A 242 -15.04 24.64 -4.21
C ILE A 242 -14.23 23.35 -4.04
N LEU A 243 -13.90 22.69 -5.15
CA LEU A 243 -13.19 21.40 -5.18
C LEU A 243 -11.83 21.44 -4.46
N SER A 244 -11.12 22.57 -4.48
CA SER A 244 -9.84 22.72 -3.77
C SER A 244 -10.00 22.70 -2.25
N GLU A 245 -11.09 23.25 -1.72
CA GLU A 245 -11.41 23.19 -0.28
C GLU A 245 -11.76 21.77 0.14
N VAL A 246 -12.46 21.03 -0.72
CA VAL A 246 -12.72 19.60 -0.52
C VAL A 246 -11.43 18.84 -0.44
N LEU A 247 -10.56 18.97 -1.45
CA LEU A 247 -9.29 18.26 -1.49
C LEU A 247 -8.44 18.60 -0.26
N SER A 248 -8.50 19.84 0.23
CA SER A 248 -7.83 20.23 1.49
C SER A 248 -8.45 19.57 2.73
N ILE A 249 -9.78 19.40 2.78
CA ILE A 249 -10.46 18.64 3.85
C ILE A 249 -10.14 17.14 3.73
N LEU A 250 -10.17 16.57 2.52
CA LEU A 250 -9.85 15.15 2.26
C LEU A 250 -8.42 14.82 2.69
N THR A 251 -7.45 15.66 2.30
CA THR A 251 -6.04 15.51 2.68
C THR A 251 -5.80 15.71 4.18
N SER A 252 -6.75 16.27 4.93
CA SER A 252 -6.67 16.33 6.39
C SER A 252 -6.88 14.98 7.08
N VAL A 253 -7.55 14.04 6.40
CA VAL A 253 -7.70 12.65 6.85
C VAL A 253 -6.62 11.81 6.18
N PHE A 254 -5.46 11.73 6.84
CA PHE A 254 -4.37 10.90 6.36
C PHE A 254 -4.43 9.53 7.04
N ASP A 255 -4.71 8.48 6.27
CA ASP A 255 -4.97 7.14 6.79
C ASP A 255 -3.93 6.13 6.29
N PRO A 256 -2.77 6.00 6.98
CA PRO A 256 -1.70 5.10 6.55
C PRO A 256 -2.09 3.62 6.70
N LEU A 257 -3.03 3.31 7.59
CA LEU A 257 -3.46 1.94 7.90
C LEU A 257 -4.71 1.52 7.11
N GLY A 258 -5.41 2.44 6.44
CA GLY A 258 -6.65 2.12 5.73
C GLY A 258 -7.86 1.90 6.66
N ILE A 259 -7.85 2.44 7.89
CA ILE A 259 -8.95 2.32 8.87
C ILE A 259 -10.28 2.84 8.28
N VAL A 260 -10.23 3.93 7.52
CA VAL A 260 -11.40 4.52 6.83
C VAL A 260 -11.44 4.15 5.35
N GLY A 261 -10.67 3.15 4.93
CA GLY A 261 -10.63 2.62 3.57
C GLY A 261 -12.01 2.38 2.93
N PRO A 262 -13.01 1.83 3.64
CA PRO A 262 -14.37 1.67 3.13
C PRO A 262 -15.05 2.98 2.70
N CYS A 263 -14.68 4.12 3.29
CA CYS A 263 -15.27 5.42 2.95
C CYS A 263 -14.66 6.07 1.69
N VAL A 264 -13.60 5.49 1.12
CA VAL A 264 -12.81 6.09 0.03
C VAL A 264 -13.37 5.74 -1.36
N LEU A 265 -14.01 4.59 -1.53
CA LEU A 265 -14.40 4.04 -2.83
C LEU A 265 -15.89 4.29 -3.16
N LYS A 266 -16.26 5.33 -3.93
CA LYS A 266 -17.62 5.44 -4.51
C LYS A 266 -17.66 6.13 -5.89
N GLU A 267 -18.62 5.69 -6.71
CA GLU A 267 -18.82 6.02 -8.14
C GLU A 267 -19.12 7.50 -8.45
N GLU A 268 -19.64 8.28 -7.51
CA GLU A 268 -20.12 9.66 -7.78
C GLU A 268 -19.35 10.71 -6.98
N TRP A 269 -18.12 10.98 -7.40
CA TRP A 269 -17.18 11.88 -6.72
C TRP A 269 -17.68 13.34 -6.66
N GLU A 270 -18.39 13.80 -7.69
CA GLU A 270 -18.87 15.19 -7.83
C GLU A 270 -20.16 15.49 -7.05
N ALA A 271 -21.01 14.50 -6.79
CA ALA A 271 -22.26 14.70 -6.05
C ALA A 271 -22.06 14.65 -4.51
N ARG A 272 -20.95 14.08 -4.03
CA ARG A 272 -20.78 13.69 -2.61
C ARG A 272 -19.68 14.40 -1.83
N TRP A 273 -18.91 15.30 -2.42
CA TRP A 273 -17.88 16.06 -1.68
C TRP A 273 -18.44 16.82 -0.47
N GLN A 274 -19.67 17.35 -0.59
CA GLN A 274 -20.39 17.99 0.51
C GLN A 274 -20.73 17.00 1.63
N GLN A 275 -21.11 15.77 1.28
CA GLN A 275 -21.38 14.70 2.24
C GLN A 275 -20.11 14.29 2.97
N TRP A 276 -18.99 14.15 2.24
CA TRP A 276 -17.71 13.75 2.85
C TRP A 276 -17.18 14.80 3.84
N ALA A 277 -17.37 16.09 3.56
CA ALA A 277 -17.06 17.17 4.50
C ALA A 277 -17.86 17.03 5.82
N GLY A 278 -19.10 16.53 5.76
CA GLY A 278 -19.88 16.14 6.94
C GLY A 278 -19.36 14.87 7.61
N ASP A 279 -18.99 13.87 6.81
CA ASP A 279 -18.44 12.59 7.27
C ASP A 279 -17.09 12.75 8.00
N VAL A 280 -16.31 13.80 7.75
CA VAL A 280 -15.05 14.07 8.48
C VAL A 280 -15.27 14.16 10.00
N LYS A 281 -16.41 14.70 10.45
CA LYS A 281 -16.77 14.70 11.88
C LYS A 281 -16.95 13.28 12.42
N VAL A 282 -17.55 12.43 11.60
CA VAL A 282 -17.85 11.03 11.91
C VAL A 282 -16.55 10.22 11.90
N VAL A 283 -15.65 10.46 10.95
CA VAL A 283 -14.32 9.86 10.91
C VAL A 283 -13.49 10.26 12.14
N ALA A 284 -13.61 11.49 12.62
CA ALA A 284 -12.89 11.95 13.82
C ALA A 284 -13.31 11.21 15.11
N THR A 285 -14.47 10.54 15.14
CA THR A 285 -14.90 9.75 16.31
C THR A 285 -14.42 8.31 16.25
N VAL A 286 -13.90 7.88 15.09
CA VAL A 286 -13.39 6.53 14.90
C VAL A 286 -12.05 6.38 15.62
N SER A 287 -11.89 5.25 16.32
CA SER A 287 -10.62 4.88 16.95
C SER A 287 -10.40 3.38 16.95
N ILE A 288 -9.14 2.96 16.89
CA ILE A 288 -8.74 1.56 17.06
C ILE A 288 -7.72 1.44 18.19
N PRO A 289 -7.61 0.29 18.88
CA PRO A 289 -6.52 0.07 19.81
C PRO A 289 -5.16 0.22 19.12
N ARG A 290 -4.25 0.98 19.74
CA ARG A 290 -2.86 1.04 19.27
C ARG A 290 -2.24 -0.34 19.46
N TRP A 291 -2.15 -0.84 20.70
CA TRP A 291 -1.65 -2.20 20.95
C TRP A 291 -2.52 -3.26 20.27
N TYR A 292 -1.90 -4.25 19.64
CA TYR A 292 -2.63 -5.40 19.10
C TYR A 292 -3.30 -6.28 20.17
N GLY A 293 -2.90 -6.17 21.45
CA GLY A 293 -3.47 -6.97 22.54
C GLY A 293 -3.05 -8.44 22.50
N ILE A 294 -1.96 -8.75 21.79
CA ILE A 294 -1.42 -10.10 21.62
C ILE A 294 -0.06 -10.22 22.30
N ASP A 295 0.28 -11.43 22.70
CA ASP A 295 1.57 -11.80 23.29
C ASP A 295 2.60 -12.00 22.17
N ARG A 296 3.66 -11.17 22.17
CA ARG A 296 4.71 -11.17 21.14
C ARG A 296 5.46 -12.50 21.06
N GLY A 297 5.55 -13.24 22.16
CA GLY A 297 6.26 -14.51 22.26
C GLY A 297 5.45 -15.72 21.79
N LYS A 298 4.16 -15.56 21.52
CA LYS A 298 3.28 -16.65 21.09
C LYS A 298 2.96 -16.56 19.60
N PRO A 299 2.79 -17.71 18.92
CA PRO A 299 2.41 -17.71 17.51
C PRO A 299 1.03 -17.09 17.33
N SER A 300 0.90 -16.28 16.29
CA SER A 300 -0.37 -15.71 15.81
C SER A 300 -0.58 -16.07 14.34
N THR A 301 -1.84 -16.08 13.90
CA THR A 301 -2.20 -16.28 12.50
C THR A 301 -2.56 -14.93 11.88
N MET A 302 -2.01 -14.63 10.72
CA MET A 302 -2.41 -13.49 9.91
C MET A 302 -3.53 -13.91 8.95
N HIS A 303 -4.64 -13.18 8.96
CA HIS A 303 -5.77 -13.42 8.07
C HIS A 303 -5.91 -12.26 7.11
N VAL A 304 -5.87 -12.53 5.80
CA VAL A 304 -5.99 -11.51 4.77
C VAL A 304 -7.23 -11.78 3.94
N PHE A 305 -8.20 -10.89 4.04
CA PHE A 305 -9.42 -10.92 3.25
C PHE A 305 -9.23 -10.08 2.01
N VAL A 306 -9.68 -10.57 0.87
CA VAL A 306 -9.67 -9.85 -0.41
C VAL A 306 -11.05 -9.83 -1.01
N ASP A 307 -11.36 -8.76 -1.72
CA ASP A 307 -12.60 -8.65 -2.48
C ASP A 307 -12.49 -7.66 -3.63
N ALA A 308 -13.34 -7.83 -4.63
CA ALA A 308 -13.43 -7.00 -5.81
C ALA A 308 -14.87 -6.77 -6.27
N ALA A 309 -15.14 -5.53 -6.69
CA ALA A 309 -16.38 -5.10 -7.31
C ALA A 309 -16.07 -4.22 -8.51
N THR A 310 -17.09 -3.88 -9.30
CA THR A 310 -16.96 -3.03 -10.49
C THR A 310 -16.41 -1.63 -10.18
N VAL A 311 -16.58 -1.16 -8.94
CA VAL A 311 -16.21 0.19 -8.50
C VAL A 311 -14.83 0.23 -7.83
N GLY A 312 -14.37 -0.89 -7.28
CA GLY A 312 -13.19 -0.94 -6.43
C GLY A 312 -12.80 -2.35 -6.05
N TYR A 313 -11.55 -2.52 -5.65
CA TYR A 313 -11.04 -3.77 -5.11
C TYR A 313 -10.04 -3.49 -4.00
N GLY A 314 -9.83 -4.45 -3.11
CA GLY A 314 -8.95 -4.24 -1.97
C GLY A 314 -8.76 -5.46 -1.09
N SER A 315 -8.06 -5.22 0.02
CA SER A 315 -7.73 -6.24 1.00
C SER A 315 -7.67 -5.66 2.41
N VAL A 316 -7.95 -6.49 3.42
CA VAL A 316 -7.78 -6.16 4.83
C VAL A 316 -7.10 -7.31 5.58
N ALA A 317 -6.17 -6.96 6.46
CA ALA A 317 -5.39 -7.91 7.24
C ALA A 317 -5.69 -7.81 8.74
N TYR A 318 -5.83 -8.97 9.39
CA TYR A 318 -6.01 -9.13 10.83
C TYR A 318 -4.96 -10.07 11.42
N LEU A 319 -4.64 -9.89 12.69
CA LEU A 319 -3.93 -10.88 13.51
C LEU A 319 -4.93 -11.58 14.42
N ALA A 320 -4.78 -12.89 14.58
CA ALA A 320 -5.55 -13.70 15.50
C ALA A 320 -4.61 -14.50 16.42
N GLN A 321 -4.85 -14.42 17.73
CA GLN A 321 -4.14 -15.20 18.75
C GLN A 321 -5.12 -15.59 19.87
N GLY A 322 -5.52 -16.87 19.89
CA GLY A 322 -6.59 -17.34 20.77
C GLY A 322 -7.89 -16.57 20.51
N MET A 323 -8.46 -15.97 21.56
CA MET A 323 -9.71 -15.20 21.46
C MET A 323 -9.52 -13.74 21.02
N THR A 324 -8.27 -13.29 20.89
CA THR A 324 -7.93 -11.91 20.48
C THR A 324 -7.80 -11.84 18.97
N THR A 325 -8.49 -10.88 18.37
CA THR A 325 -8.33 -10.49 16.97
C THR A 325 -8.03 -9.00 16.89
N ALA A 326 -7.16 -8.59 15.97
CA ALA A 326 -6.76 -7.19 15.83
C ALA A 326 -6.58 -6.79 14.37
N PHE A 327 -7.22 -5.70 13.96
CA PHE A 327 -6.99 -5.05 12.67
C PHE A 327 -5.54 -4.59 12.55
N VAL A 328 -4.88 -4.94 11.43
CA VAL A 328 -3.51 -4.52 11.13
C VAL A 328 -3.50 -3.35 10.16
N ALA A 329 -3.96 -3.59 8.95
CA ALA A 329 -4.02 -2.62 7.87
C ALA A 329 -4.98 -3.07 6.77
N ALA A 330 -5.47 -2.12 5.99
CA ALA A 330 -6.28 -2.33 4.81
C ALA A 330 -5.76 -1.51 3.63
N LYS A 331 -6.06 -1.97 2.42
CA LYS A 331 -5.66 -1.30 1.20
C LYS A 331 -6.77 -1.38 0.17
N SER A 332 -7.10 -0.22 -0.41
CA SER A 332 -8.16 -0.06 -1.39
C SER A 332 -7.63 0.52 -2.70
N ARG A 333 -8.30 0.19 -3.81
CA ARG A 333 -8.02 0.67 -5.16
C ARG A 333 -9.33 0.95 -5.89
N VAL A 334 -9.41 2.13 -6.51
CA VAL A 334 -10.54 2.54 -7.35
C VAL A 334 -10.36 1.90 -8.72
N VAL A 335 -11.42 1.32 -9.28
CA VAL A 335 -11.41 0.85 -10.66
C VAL A 335 -11.53 2.05 -11.58
N ASN A 336 -10.70 2.09 -12.64
CA ASN A 336 -10.81 3.14 -13.64
C ASN A 336 -12.05 2.88 -14.53
N PRO A 337 -13.08 3.75 -14.54
CA PRO A 337 -14.29 3.54 -15.33
C PRO A 337 -14.02 3.49 -16.84
N LEU A 338 -12.90 4.08 -17.29
CA LEU A 338 -12.51 4.13 -18.70
C LEU A 338 -11.85 2.84 -19.19
N LYS A 339 -11.52 1.90 -18.29
CA LYS A 339 -10.93 0.60 -18.64
C LYS A 339 -11.94 -0.52 -18.38
N THR A 340 -12.43 -1.13 -19.44
CA THR A 340 -13.23 -2.36 -19.34
C THR A 340 -12.36 -3.49 -18.80
N THR A 341 -12.66 -3.91 -17.56
CA THR A 341 -12.01 -5.03 -16.88
C THR A 341 -13.09 -5.95 -16.33
N THR A 342 -12.93 -7.27 -16.49
CA THR A 342 -13.90 -8.24 -15.98
C THR A 342 -13.77 -8.39 -14.46
N VAL A 343 -14.85 -8.80 -13.80
CA VAL A 343 -14.86 -9.02 -12.34
C VAL A 343 -13.80 -10.06 -11.91
N PRO A 344 -13.62 -11.22 -12.58
CA PRO A 344 -12.59 -12.17 -12.16
C PRO A 344 -11.17 -11.62 -12.28
N ARG A 345 -10.91 -10.76 -13.27
CA ARG A 345 -9.63 -10.05 -13.36
C ARG A 345 -9.44 -9.07 -12.21
N LEU A 346 -10.49 -8.41 -11.75
CA LEU A 346 -10.45 -7.54 -10.56
C LEU A 346 -10.25 -8.35 -9.27
N GLU A 347 -10.88 -9.52 -9.15
CA GLU A 347 -10.66 -10.46 -8.03
C GLU A 347 -9.19 -10.88 -7.95
N LEU A 348 -8.58 -11.22 -9.10
CA LEU A 348 -7.15 -11.51 -9.18
C LEU A 348 -6.29 -10.29 -8.78
N GLN A 349 -6.68 -9.06 -9.17
CA GLN A 349 -5.98 -7.86 -8.73
C GLN A 349 -6.13 -7.64 -7.21
N ALA A 350 -7.30 -7.88 -6.63
CA ALA A 350 -7.54 -7.83 -5.19
C ALA A 350 -6.63 -8.81 -4.46
N PHE A 351 -6.52 -10.04 -4.97
CA PHE A 351 -5.63 -11.05 -4.44
C PHE A 351 -4.16 -10.61 -4.46
N ILE A 352 -3.68 -10.04 -5.57
CA ILE A 352 -2.32 -9.48 -5.67
C ILE A 352 -2.10 -8.35 -4.65
N VAL A 353 -3.09 -7.47 -4.45
CA VAL A 353 -3.02 -6.42 -3.42
C VAL A 353 -2.92 -7.03 -2.03
N GLY A 354 -3.72 -8.06 -1.73
CA GLY A 354 -3.68 -8.81 -0.48
C GLY A 354 -2.33 -9.48 -0.23
N VAL A 355 -1.76 -10.17 -1.21
CA VAL A 355 -0.44 -10.81 -1.10
C VAL A 355 0.66 -9.76 -0.84
N ARG A 356 0.64 -8.63 -1.56
CA ARG A 356 1.60 -7.54 -1.33
C ARG A 356 1.45 -6.89 0.03
N LEU A 357 0.20 -6.76 0.52
CA LEU A 357 -0.07 -6.27 1.86
C LEU A 357 0.52 -7.24 2.90
N ALA A 358 0.23 -8.53 2.77
CA ALA A 358 0.77 -9.57 3.65
C ALA A 358 2.30 -9.57 3.66
N ASP A 359 2.95 -9.58 2.50
CA ASP A 359 4.42 -9.55 2.36
C ASP A 359 5.02 -8.30 3.03
N THR A 360 4.40 -7.14 2.85
CA THR A 360 4.82 -5.92 3.54
C THR A 360 4.69 -6.08 5.05
N LEU A 361 3.53 -6.51 5.54
CA LEU A 361 3.28 -6.64 6.98
C LEU A 361 4.19 -7.67 7.64
N LEU A 362 4.45 -8.81 6.99
CA LEU A 362 5.38 -9.83 7.49
C LEU A 362 6.78 -9.27 7.66
N LYS A 363 7.29 -8.49 6.70
CA LYS A 363 8.60 -7.83 6.79
C LYS A 363 8.64 -6.81 7.92
N GLU A 364 7.60 -5.99 8.07
CA GLU A 364 7.59 -4.95 9.09
C GLU A 364 7.39 -5.52 10.52
N LEU A 365 6.81 -6.71 10.64
CA LEU A 365 6.56 -7.43 11.91
C LEU A 365 7.62 -8.50 12.24
N GLU A 366 8.57 -8.72 11.33
CA GLU A 366 9.66 -9.69 11.50
C GLU A 366 10.44 -9.39 12.78
N ASN A 367 10.78 -10.44 13.55
CA ASN A 367 11.45 -10.37 14.85
C ASN A 367 10.70 -9.57 15.94
N ARG A 368 9.45 -9.15 15.70
CA ARG A 368 8.63 -8.40 16.66
C ARG A 368 7.45 -9.20 17.15
N LEU A 369 6.86 -10.00 16.26
CA LEU A 369 5.77 -10.94 16.52
C LEU A 369 6.10 -12.29 15.89
N VAL A 370 5.66 -13.37 16.53
CA VAL A 370 5.71 -14.71 15.93
C VAL A 370 4.47 -14.89 15.06
N ILE A 371 4.61 -14.75 13.74
CA ILE A 371 3.54 -15.07 12.78
C ILE A 371 3.75 -16.49 12.28
N GLY A 372 2.93 -17.44 12.76
CA GLY A 372 3.08 -18.86 12.45
C GLY A 372 2.42 -19.29 11.14
N ARG A 373 1.36 -18.59 10.71
CA ARG A 373 0.59 -18.91 9.51
C ARG A 373 -0.02 -17.66 8.90
N VAL A 374 -0.16 -17.65 7.58
CA VAL A 374 -0.94 -16.64 6.84
C VAL A 374 -2.05 -17.35 6.06
N VAL A 375 -3.28 -16.89 6.22
CA VAL A 375 -4.47 -17.46 5.57
C VAL A 375 -5.14 -16.38 4.73
N PHE A 376 -5.35 -16.68 3.45
CA PHE A 376 -6.07 -15.79 2.53
C PHE A 376 -7.54 -16.20 2.44
N TRP A 377 -8.42 -15.21 2.45
CA TRP A 377 -9.87 -15.39 2.37
C TRP A 377 -10.42 -14.63 1.16
N SER A 378 -11.20 -15.32 0.35
CA SER A 378 -11.90 -14.73 -0.78
C SER A 378 -13.25 -15.43 -0.95
N ASP A 379 -14.25 -14.72 -1.45
CA ASP A 379 -15.52 -15.32 -1.85
C ASP A 379 -15.48 -15.89 -3.28
N SER A 380 -14.38 -15.66 -4.02
CA SER A 380 -14.02 -16.27 -5.29
C SER A 380 -12.85 -17.26 -5.09
N LEU A 381 -12.98 -18.50 -5.60
CA LEU A 381 -11.94 -19.52 -5.40
C LEU A 381 -10.85 -19.45 -6.48
N ASP A 382 -9.60 -19.26 -6.07
CA ASP A 382 -8.43 -19.61 -6.87
C ASP A 382 -7.69 -20.82 -6.24
N ARG A 383 -7.39 -21.84 -7.05
CA ARG A 383 -7.00 -23.20 -6.59
C ARG A 383 -5.50 -23.37 -6.32
N HIS A 384 -4.70 -22.32 -6.44
CA HIS A 384 -3.24 -22.44 -6.47
C HIS A 384 -2.49 -21.92 -5.23
N VAL A 385 -3.21 -21.41 -4.21
CA VAL A 385 -2.67 -20.98 -2.90
C VAL A 385 -3.62 -21.51 -1.81
N GLU A 386 -3.21 -21.61 -0.53
CA GLU A 386 -4.15 -21.92 0.58
C GLU A 386 -5.14 -20.74 0.79
N VAL A 387 -6.04 -20.57 -0.19
CA VAL A 387 -7.13 -19.61 -0.21
C VAL A 387 -8.36 -20.33 0.29
N ARG A 388 -9.00 -19.75 1.31
CA ARG A 388 -10.23 -20.26 1.88
C ARG A 388 -11.42 -19.43 1.41
N TYR A 389 -12.51 -20.13 1.15
CA TYR A 389 -13.78 -19.49 0.88
C TYR A 389 -14.29 -18.77 2.12
N VAL A 390 -14.81 -17.55 1.95
CA VAL A 390 -15.61 -16.85 2.96
C VAL A 390 -16.92 -16.38 2.33
N PRO A 391 -18.09 -16.54 2.99
CA PRO A 391 -19.33 -15.94 2.50
C PRO A 391 -19.24 -14.42 2.43
N SER A 392 -19.74 -13.76 1.39
CA SER A 392 -19.59 -12.31 1.20
C SER A 392 -20.11 -11.47 2.39
N LYS A 393 -21.16 -11.92 3.10
CA LYS A 393 -21.67 -11.25 4.31
C LYS A 393 -20.67 -11.25 5.49
N GLU A 394 -19.78 -12.23 5.51
CA GLU A 394 -18.71 -12.39 6.49
C GLU A 394 -17.35 -11.95 5.94
N ASN A 395 -17.29 -11.44 4.71
CA ASN A 395 -16.07 -10.91 4.13
C ASN A 395 -15.93 -9.41 4.46
N PRO A 396 -15.04 -8.98 5.37
CA PRO A 396 -14.82 -7.56 5.63
C PRO A 396 -14.26 -6.79 4.43
N ALA A 397 -13.59 -7.45 3.48
CA ALA A 397 -13.10 -6.79 2.27
C ALA A 397 -14.25 -6.33 1.35
N ASP A 398 -15.46 -6.88 1.48
CA ASP A 398 -16.68 -6.41 0.79
C ASP A 398 -17.03 -4.95 1.14
N LEU A 399 -16.71 -4.52 2.36
CA LEU A 399 -16.87 -3.11 2.77
C LEU A 399 -15.92 -2.19 2.01
N ILE A 400 -14.75 -2.70 1.60
CA ILE A 400 -13.76 -1.95 0.81
C ILE A 400 -14.21 -1.91 -0.64
N SER A 401 -14.41 -3.07 -1.26
CA SER A 401 -14.61 -3.19 -2.71
C SER A 401 -15.82 -2.38 -3.21
N ARG A 402 -16.92 -2.39 -2.45
CA ARG A 402 -18.16 -1.66 -2.75
C ARG A 402 -18.19 -0.24 -2.22
N GLY A 403 -17.40 0.00 -1.17
CA GLY A 403 -17.38 1.22 -0.38
C GLY A 403 -18.67 1.54 0.37
N MET A 404 -18.58 2.43 1.35
CA MET A 404 -19.67 2.84 2.23
C MET A 404 -19.58 4.31 2.63
N ASP A 405 -20.62 4.85 3.24
CA ASP A 405 -20.55 6.18 3.88
C ASP A 405 -20.07 6.07 5.33
N ALA A 406 -19.68 7.19 5.96
CA ALA A 406 -19.13 7.13 7.31
C ALA A 406 -20.15 6.64 8.35
N THR A 407 -21.44 6.91 8.15
CA THR A 407 -22.51 6.37 9.02
C THR A 407 -22.59 4.84 8.93
N GLY A 408 -22.50 4.29 7.71
CA GLY A 408 -22.41 2.87 7.47
C GLY A 408 -21.16 2.25 8.09
N LEU A 409 -20.01 2.93 7.97
CA LEU A 409 -18.76 2.49 8.59
C LEU A 409 -18.92 2.38 10.10
N ILE A 410 -19.45 3.39 10.78
CA ILE A 410 -19.70 3.34 12.23
C ILE A 410 -20.57 2.14 12.61
N LYS A 411 -21.67 1.91 11.88
CA LYS A 411 -22.58 0.78 12.16
C LYS A 411 -21.90 -0.59 12.03
N ARG A 412 -20.88 -0.69 11.17
CA ARG A 412 -20.13 -1.93 10.90
C ARG A 412 -18.72 -1.90 11.49
N PHE A 413 -18.39 -0.91 12.31
CA PHE A 413 -17.01 -0.63 12.68
C PHE A 413 -16.39 -1.72 13.56
N ASP A 414 -17.19 -2.28 14.48
CA ASP A 414 -16.77 -3.43 15.29
C ASP A 414 -16.41 -4.63 14.42
N PHE A 415 -17.27 -4.99 13.45
CA PHE A 415 -16.99 -6.05 12.48
C PHE A 415 -15.76 -5.74 11.62
N TRP A 416 -15.60 -4.48 11.19
CA TRP A 416 -14.46 -4.04 10.39
C TRP A 416 -13.12 -4.11 11.15
N THR A 417 -13.11 -3.82 12.44
CA THR A 417 -11.87 -3.75 13.23
C THR A 417 -11.51 -5.04 13.96
N THR A 418 -12.51 -5.85 14.31
CA THR A 418 -12.29 -7.14 14.97
C THR A 418 -12.28 -8.31 13.97
N GLY A 419 -12.82 -8.10 12.76
CA GLY A 419 -12.98 -9.15 11.76
C GLY A 419 -14.11 -10.13 12.11
N PRO A 420 -14.31 -11.17 11.28
CA PRO A 420 -15.34 -12.19 11.52
C PRO A 420 -15.10 -12.97 12.82
N LYS A 421 -16.19 -13.36 13.51
CA LYS A 421 -16.10 -14.07 14.80
C LYS A 421 -15.36 -15.41 14.71
N PHE A 422 -15.48 -16.10 13.57
CA PHE A 422 -14.82 -17.39 13.36
C PHE A 422 -13.29 -17.29 13.37
N LEU A 423 -12.70 -16.10 13.22
CA LEU A 423 -11.25 -15.94 13.30
C LEU A 423 -10.67 -16.40 14.64
N LYS A 424 -11.48 -16.41 15.69
CA LYS A 424 -11.08 -16.78 17.06
C LYS A 424 -10.88 -18.28 17.25
N LYS A 425 -11.53 -19.11 16.43
CA LYS A 425 -11.48 -20.57 16.55
C LYS A 425 -11.47 -21.23 15.18
N GLU A 426 -10.45 -22.03 14.92
CA GLU A 426 -10.28 -22.69 13.63
C GLU A 426 -11.41 -23.67 13.31
N GLU A 427 -12.04 -24.25 14.34
CA GLU A 427 -13.18 -25.15 14.19
C GLU A 427 -14.44 -24.44 13.70
N GLU A 428 -14.52 -23.11 13.86
CA GLU A 428 -15.65 -22.28 13.42
C GLU A 428 -15.44 -21.74 11.99
N TRP A 429 -14.31 -22.06 11.33
CA TRP A 429 -14.00 -21.54 10.01
C TRP A 429 -14.95 -22.09 8.93
N PRO A 430 -15.34 -21.27 7.94
CA PRO A 430 -16.19 -21.72 6.84
C PRO A 430 -15.62 -22.95 6.11
N GLU A 431 -16.48 -23.92 5.80
CA GLU A 431 -16.10 -25.07 4.99
C GLU A 431 -15.72 -24.62 3.57
N THR A 432 -14.57 -25.09 3.07
CA THR A 432 -14.13 -24.85 1.68
C THR A 432 -14.83 -25.77 0.69
N LYS A 433 -16.17 -25.89 0.77
CA LYS A 433 -16.99 -26.66 -0.18
C LYS A 433 -17.68 -25.73 -1.16
N VAL A 434 -16.90 -25.10 -2.04
CA VAL A 434 -17.50 -24.36 -3.16
C VAL A 434 -17.51 -25.29 -4.37
N LYS A 435 -18.71 -25.58 -4.87
CA LYS A 435 -18.86 -26.18 -6.20
C LYS A 435 -18.43 -25.10 -7.21
N PRO A 436 -17.53 -25.39 -8.16
CA PRO A 436 -17.23 -24.43 -9.22
C PRO A 436 -18.54 -24.03 -9.91
N PRO A 437 -18.76 -22.75 -10.21
CA PRO A 437 -19.98 -22.31 -10.89
C PRO A 437 -20.13 -23.07 -12.21
N ASP A 438 -21.28 -23.71 -12.41
CA ASP A 438 -21.64 -24.30 -13.69
C ASP A 438 -21.80 -23.14 -14.70
N ASN A 439 -21.00 -23.16 -15.78
CA ASN A 439 -20.96 -22.14 -16.85
C ASN A 439 -20.26 -20.80 -16.53
N ASP A 440 -19.12 -20.80 -15.83
CA ASP A 440 -18.24 -19.63 -15.84
C ASP A 440 -17.57 -19.45 -17.22
N LEU A 441 -17.80 -18.29 -17.86
CA LEU A 441 -17.26 -17.94 -19.17
C LEU A 441 -15.72 -17.81 -19.17
N GLU A 442 -15.10 -17.60 -18.01
CA GLU A 442 -13.65 -17.48 -17.86
C GLU A 442 -12.96 -18.80 -17.50
N LEU A 443 -13.70 -19.81 -17.01
CA LEU A 443 -13.19 -21.17 -16.90
C LEU A 443 -13.01 -21.72 -18.31
N ARG A 444 -11.75 -21.81 -18.78
CA ARG A 444 -11.44 -22.42 -20.07
C ARG A 444 -12.12 -23.80 -20.13
N PRO A 445 -13.00 -24.07 -21.11
CA PRO A 445 -13.60 -25.39 -21.23
C PRO A 445 -12.48 -26.41 -21.32
N LYS A 446 -12.67 -27.59 -20.71
CA LYS A 446 -11.74 -28.71 -20.83
C LYS A 446 -11.48 -28.94 -22.32
N ALA A 447 -10.31 -28.53 -22.80
CA ALA A 447 -9.90 -28.75 -24.17
C ALA A 447 -9.74 -30.26 -24.34
N LEU A 448 -10.55 -30.86 -25.21
CA LEU A 448 -10.38 -32.24 -25.60
C LEU A 448 -9.17 -32.29 -26.54
N ALA A 449 -7.99 -32.58 -26.01
CA ALA A 449 -6.79 -32.76 -26.81
C ALA A 449 -6.80 -34.15 -27.43
N PHE A 450 -6.84 -34.23 -28.76
CA PHE A 450 -6.59 -35.46 -29.49
C PHE A 450 -5.11 -35.48 -29.88
N LEU A 451 -4.39 -36.51 -29.42
CA LEU A 451 -3.05 -36.81 -29.91
C LEU A 451 -3.20 -37.46 -31.29
N VAL A 452 -2.66 -36.81 -32.31
CA VAL A 452 -2.53 -37.37 -33.66
C VAL A 452 -1.06 -37.72 -33.83
N GLY A 453 -0.76 -39.02 -33.91
CA GLY A 453 0.61 -39.52 -33.98
C GLY A 453 1.01 -39.77 -35.42
N SER A 454 2.14 -39.19 -35.87
CA SER A 454 2.77 -39.61 -37.12
C SER A 454 3.83 -40.67 -36.82
N ASN A 455 3.67 -41.89 -37.35
CA ASN A 455 4.75 -42.89 -37.35
C ASN A 455 5.82 -42.50 -38.38
N SER A 456 6.69 -41.55 -38.02
CA SER A 456 7.84 -41.17 -38.82
C SER A 456 9.11 -41.63 -38.12
N ALA A 457 9.84 -42.57 -38.71
CA ALA A 457 11.14 -43.03 -38.21
C ALA A 457 12.19 -41.91 -38.13
N ASP A 458 11.93 -40.77 -38.75
CA ASP A 458 12.77 -39.58 -38.68
C ASP A 458 12.40 -38.66 -37.50
N ALA A 459 11.16 -38.72 -37.01
CA ALA A 459 10.76 -37.98 -35.80
C ALA A 459 11.41 -38.57 -34.53
N ASP A 460 11.57 -39.89 -34.49
CA ASP A 460 12.22 -40.61 -33.37
C ASP A 460 13.73 -40.28 -33.22
N LYS A 461 14.34 -39.66 -34.25
CA LYS A 461 15.75 -39.24 -34.25
C LYS A 461 15.96 -37.80 -33.77
N CYS A 462 14.88 -37.05 -33.52
CA CYS A 462 14.93 -35.64 -33.15
C CYS A 462 14.52 -35.45 -31.68
N SER A 463 15.25 -34.61 -30.95
CA SER A 463 14.95 -34.33 -29.53
C SER A 463 13.93 -33.20 -29.36
N THR A 464 13.76 -32.37 -30.40
CA THR A 464 12.80 -31.26 -30.41
C THR A 464 12.05 -31.16 -31.74
N VAL A 465 10.85 -30.55 -31.69
CA VAL A 465 10.05 -30.25 -32.90
C VAL A 465 10.82 -29.33 -33.85
N ALA A 466 11.61 -28.39 -33.33
CA ALA A 466 12.44 -27.50 -34.14
C ALA A 466 13.53 -28.26 -34.92
N GLU A 467 14.20 -29.24 -34.31
CA GLU A 467 15.17 -30.10 -35.00
C GLU A 467 14.52 -30.93 -36.10
N PHE A 468 13.35 -31.51 -35.80
CA PHE A 468 12.58 -32.27 -36.78
C PHE A 468 12.18 -31.41 -37.98
N LEU A 469 11.69 -30.19 -37.73
CA LEU A 469 11.31 -29.25 -38.78
C LEU A 469 12.51 -28.78 -39.62
N LYS A 470 13.66 -28.53 -38.98
CA LYS A 470 14.92 -28.18 -39.68
C LYS A 470 15.36 -29.29 -40.62
N GLN A 471 15.36 -30.53 -40.13
CA GLN A 471 15.75 -31.70 -40.92
C GLN A 471 14.78 -31.95 -42.08
N ARG A 472 13.48 -31.82 -41.82
CA ARG A 472 12.43 -31.99 -42.83
C ARG A 472 12.46 -30.93 -43.93
N LEU A 473 12.84 -29.70 -43.59
CA LEU A 473 13.00 -28.59 -44.55
C LEU A 473 14.39 -28.54 -45.20
N GLY A 474 15.35 -29.31 -44.71
CA GLY A 474 16.75 -29.22 -45.14
C GLY A 474 17.39 -27.86 -44.82
N LYS A 475 17.03 -27.25 -43.68
CA LYS A 475 17.53 -25.93 -43.25
C LYS A 475 18.18 -25.99 -41.88
N ASP A 476 19.30 -25.28 -41.70
CA ASP A 476 19.98 -25.19 -40.41
C ASP A 476 19.28 -24.23 -39.41
N THR A 477 18.50 -23.28 -39.93
CA THR A 477 17.76 -22.28 -39.14
C THR A 477 16.30 -22.18 -39.59
N LEU A 478 15.40 -22.00 -38.62
CA LEU A 478 13.96 -21.76 -38.82
C LEU A 478 13.63 -20.34 -38.40
N ASN A 479 12.91 -19.60 -39.24
CA ASN A 479 12.20 -18.40 -38.82
C ASN A 479 10.77 -18.76 -38.38
N CYS A 480 10.06 -17.83 -37.73
CA CYS A 480 8.71 -18.10 -37.22
C CYS A 480 7.72 -18.47 -38.33
N GLU A 481 7.83 -17.85 -39.51
CA GLU A 481 6.93 -18.13 -40.63
C GLU A 481 7.12 -19.55 -41.20
N ASP A 482 8.36 -20.02 -41.31
CA ASP A 482 8.70 -21.38 -41.75
C ASP A 482 8.21 -22.40 -40.71
N PHE A 483 8.34 -22.08 -39.42
CA PHE A 483 7.86 -22.92 -38.32
C PHE A 483 6.34 -23.08 -38.39
N ASP A 484 5.60 -21.97 -38.38
CA ASP A 484 4.14 -21.98 -38.38
C ASP A 484 3.57 -22.66 -39.63
N ARG A 485 4.23 -22.48 -40.78
CA ARG A 485 3.80 -23.08 -42.05
C ARG A 485 3.98 -24.59 -42.05
N GLU A 486 5.14 -25.10 -41.61
CA GLU A 486 5.38 -26.54 -41.59
C GLU A 486 4.64 -27.25 -40.45
N GLU A 487 4.47 -26.61 -39.30
CA GLU A 487 3.65 -27.14 -38.21
C GLU A 487 2.22 -27.38 -38.68
N LYS A 488 1.60 -26.38 -39.35
CA LYS A 488 0.26 -26.53 -39.95
C LYS A 488 0.20 -27.64 -40.99
N LYS A 489 1.27 -27.84 -41.76
CA LYS A 489 1.35 -28.90 -42.78
C LYS A 489 1.38 -30.29 -42.13
N ILE A 490 2.18 -30.46 -41.08
CA ILE A 490 2.26 -31.72 -40.31
C ILE A 490 0.90 -32.04 -39.67
N ILE A 491 0.25 -31.04 -39.08
CA ILE A 491 -1.08 -31.22 -38.48
C ILE A 491 -2.07 -31.73 -39.55
N LYS A 492 -2.07 -31.16 -40.75
CA LYS A 492 -2.93 -31.63 -41.86
C LYS A 492 -2.59 -33.04 -42.31
N GLU A 493 -1.32 -33.37 -42.45
CA GLU A 493 -0.89 -34.72 -42.83
C GLU A 493 -1.31 -35.76 -41.78
N ALA A 494 -1.15 -35.43 -40.50
CA ALA A 494 -1.55 -36.27 -39.39
C ALA A 494 -3.08 -36.44 -39.36
N GLN A 495 -3.84 -35.35 -39.49
CA GLN A 495 -5.30 -35.39 -39.59
C GLN A 495 -5.78 -36.19 -40.82
N MET A 496 -5.08 -36.12 -41.95
CA MET A 496 -5.38 -36.92 -43.15
C MET A 496 -5.11 -38.41 -42.97
N GLY A 497 -4.19 -38.78 -42.07
CA GLY A 497 -3.93 -40.16 -41.68
C GLY A 497 -5.06 -40.73 -40.82
N ASP A 498 -5.39 -40.04 -39.73
CA ASP A 498 -6.27 -40.60 -38.68
C ASP A 498 -7.76 -40.21 -38.83
N LEU A 499 -8.06 -39.11 -39.53
CA LEU A 499 -9.39 -38.50 -39.62
C LEU A 499 -9.85 -38.31 -41.08
N ARG A 500 -9.37 -39.19 -41.98
CA ARG A 500 -9.64 -39.11 -43.42
C ARG A 500 -11.13 -39.14 -43.77
N ALA A 501 -11.91 -39.91 -43.01
CA ALA A 501 -13.34 -40.05 -43.24
C ALA A 501 -14.09 -38.76 -42.90
N GLU A 502 -13.71 -38.10 -41.81
CA GLU A 502 -14.24 -36.84 -41.32
C GLU A 502 -13.91 -35.68 -42.26
N ILE A 503 -12.66 -35.60 -42.72
CA ILE A 503 -12.22 -34.60 -43.70
C ILE A 503 -12.98 -34.78 -45.03
N SER A 504 -13.12 -36.03 -45.50
CA SER A 504 -13.88 -36.34 -46.71
C SER A 504 -15.36 -35.97 -46.59
N ALA A 505 -15.94 -36.13 -45.39
CA ALA A 505 -17.32 -35.71 -45.12
C ALA A 505 -17.49 -34.19 -45.16
N CYS A 506 -16.56 -33.42 -44.57
CA CYS A 506 -16.59 -31.96 -44.65
C CYS A 506 -16.36 -31.43 -46.07
N ASN A 507 -15.48 -32.06 -46.85
CA ASN A 507 -15.26 -31.70 -48.26
C ASN A 507 -16.53 -31.90 -49.12
N LYS A 508 -17.29 -32.97 -48.89
CA LYS A 508 -18.58 -33.22 -49.57
C LYS A 508 -19.68 -32.23 -49.15
N ALA A 509 -19.58 -31.66 -47.95
CA ALA A 509 -20.51 -30.65 -47.42
C ALA A 509 -20.10 -29.21 -47.78
N SER A 510 -19.17 -29.02 -48.72
CA SER A 510 -18.64 -27.71 -49.14
C SER A 510 -18.08 -26.88 -47.98
N GLY A 511 -17.35 -27.52 -47.06
CA GLY A 511 -16.72 -26.84 -45.92
C GLY A 511 -17.67 -26.45 -44.80
N ARG A 512 -18.96 -26.78 -44.88
CA ARG A 512 -19.94 -26.50 -43.82
C ARG A 512 -19.78 -27.47 -42.65
N SER A 513 -20.21 -27.00 -41.48
CA SER A 513 -20.27 -27.80 -40.25
C SER A 513 -21.05 -29.10 -40.47
N HIS A 514 -20.40 -30.24 -40.24
CA HIS A 514 -20.99 -31.56 -40.42
C HIS A 514 -21.00 -32.35 -39.11
N ILE A 515 -22.02 -33.18 -38.91
CA ILE A 515 -22.11 -34.09 -37.76
C ILE A 515 -21.99 -35.52 -38.30
N PRO A 516 -20.81 -36.16 -38.23
CA PRO A 516 -20.61 -37.49 -38.77
C PRO A 516 -21.35 -38.54 -37.93
N ARG A 517 -22.04 -39.45 -38.63
CA ARG A 517 -22.80 -40.56 -38.01
C ARG A 517 -21.90 -41.74 -37.61
N SER A 518 -20.68 -41.82 -38.14
CA SER A 518 -19.68 -42.87 -37.88
C SER A 518 -18.28 -42.28 -38.04
N GLY A 519 -17.30 -42.71 -37.23
CA GLY A 519 -15.93 -42.18 -37.19
C GLY A 519 -15.41 -41.96 -35.77
N ALA A 520 -14.22 -41.39 -35.62
CA ALA A 520 -13.62 -41.09 -34.32
C ALA A 520 -14.26 -39.86 -33.65
N LEU A 521 -14.77 -38.92 -34.44
CA LEU A 521 -15.37 -37.66 -33.97
C LEU A 521 -16.92 -37.69 -33.93
N GLN A 522 -17.50 -38.88 -33.69
CA GLN A 522 -18.95 -39.08 -33.67
C GLN A 522 -19.68 -38.05 -32.81
N ARG A 523 -20.78 -37.51 -33.35
CA ARG A 523 -21.67 -36.53 -32.70
C ARG A 523 -21.02 -35.18 -32.38
N LYS A 524 -19.82 -34.90 -32.89
CA LYS A 524 -19.23 -33.56 -32.83
C LYS A 524 -19.49 -32.80 -34.12
N GLN A 525 -19.71 -31.49 -34.02
CA GLN A 525 -19.77 -30.62 -35.19
C GLN A 525 -18.35 -30.33 -35.66
N ILE A 526 -17.98 -30.86 -36.82
CA ILE A 526 -16.67 -30.67 -37.46
C ILE A 526 -16.79 -29.72 -38.66
N PHE A 527 -15.75 -28.94 -38.94
CA PHE A 527 -15.65 -28.10 -40.13
C PHE A 527 -14.21 -28.09 -40.66
N LEU A 528 -14.01 -27.60 -41.89
CA LEU A 528 -12.66 -27.32 -42.40
C LEU A 528 -12.42 -25.82 -42.32
N ASP A 529 -11.31 -25.41 -41.73
CA ASP A 529 -10.92 -24.00 -41.70
C ASP A 529 -10.49 -23.50 -43.09
N GLU A 530 -10.22 -22.21 -43.21
CA GLU A 530 -9.78 -21.58 -44.47
C GLU A 530 -8.48 -22.16 -45.03
N THR A 531 -7.71 -22.85 -44.19
CA THR A 531 -6.48 -23.52 -44.58
C THR A 531 -6.70 -24.99 -44.96
N GLY A 532 -7.90 -25.54 -44.75
CA GLY A 532 -8.24 -26.94 -45.00
C GLY A 532 -7.88 -27.88 -43.85
N SER A 533 -7.66 -27.37 -42.63
CA SER A 533 -7.46 -28.20 -41.43
C SER A 533 -8.80 -28.51 -40.79
N LEU A 534 -8.95 -29.72 -40.23
CA LEU A 534 -10.18 -30.14 -39.56
C LEU A 534 -10.29 -29.47 -38.18
N GLY A 535 -11.37 -28.72 -37.98
CA GLY A 535 -11.71 -28.04 -36.74
C GLY A 535 -13.02 -28.55 -36.13
N LEU A 536 -13.24 -28.24 -34.86
CA LEU A 536 -14.47 -28.55 -34.11
C LEU A 536 -15.20 -27.26 -33.77
N LEU A 537 -16.49 -27.19 -34.08
CA LEU A 537 -17.36 -26.11 -33.63
C LEU A 537 -17.66 -26.28 -32.14
N ARG A 538 -17.53 -25.19 -31.39
CA ARG A 538 -17.89 -25.13 -29.97
C ARG A 538 -19.42 -25.31 -29.87
N SER A 539 -19.84 -26.37 -29.18
CA SER A 539 -21.24 -26.55 -28.78
C SER A 539 -21.58 -25.67 -27.60
#